data_AF-A0A804J0T3-F1
#
_entry.id   AF-A0A804J0T3-F1
#
_cell.length_a   1.000
_cell.length_b   1.000
_cell.length_c   1.000
_cell.angle_alpha   90.00
_cell.angle_beta   90.00
_cell.angle_gamma   90.00
#
_symmetry.space_group_name_H-M   'P 1'
#
loop_
_entity.id
_entity.type
_entity.pdbx_description
1 polymer ?
#
loop_
_entity_poly.entity_id
_entity_poly.type
_entity_poly.pdbx_seq_one_letter_code
_entity_poly.pdbx_strand_id
1 'polypeptide(L)'
;MDQLTRSLACEWAKEGNRTNCVSPGFIRTPINHHLLEDKEILAAESNRALLGRVGEAAEVAAVVAFLCLPASLYVNGQVIVVDGERWSLKGAAALVTAGTRGIGHAIVEELARFGAAVHTCARNEAELEKCLQRWGAMHLKVTGSVCDVSSPTEREKLVERVKSIFNGKLNILVNNAGSAIWKPATEQTPEDYKFVMSTNLESAFHLSQLAHPLLKASGSGSSIVFISSVVGLVGFDGICLYSATKCTRRARAMNQLSRSLACEWAKDGIRANCVAPGCIRTSGIEKLLEDEEFVAKESGRVPLGRVGEPEEVAAVAAFLCLPASSYVTGQVIAVDGGRTVNGNV
;
A
#
# COMPACT_ATOMS: atom_id res chain seq x y z
N MET A 1 -13.17 26.75 -11.36
CA MET A 1 -13.67 25.80 -12.37
C MET A 1 -14.35 24.59 -11.74
N ASP A 2 -13.75 23.90 -10.74
CA ASP A 2 -14.35 22.69 -10.13
C ASP A 2 -15.74 22.89 -9.51
N GLN A 3 -15.88 23.83 -8.56
CA GLN A 3 -17.18 24.10 -7.93
C GLN A 3 -18.25 24.59 -8.92
N LEU A 4 -17.85 25.39 -9.91
CA LEU A 4 -18.75 25.86 -10.98
C LEU A 4 -19.25 24.68 -11.84
N THR A 5 -18.36 23.77 -12.22
CA THR A 5 -18.70 22.58 -13.02
C THR A 5 -19.70 21.70 -12.30
N ARG A 6 -19.50 21.48 -10.99
CA ARG A 6 -20.42 20.69 -10.16
C ARG A 6 -21.78 21.36 -10.00
N SER A 7 -21.81 22.68 -9.79
CA SER A 7 -23.05 23.45 -9.67
C SER A 7 -23.87 23.39 -10.96
N LEU A 8 -23.23 23.67 -12.10
CA LEU A 8 -23.88 23.64 -13.42
C LEU A 8 -24.29 22.22 -13.83
N ALA A 9 -23.52 21.20 -13.46
CA ALA A 9 -23.89 19.81 -13.70
C ALA A 9 -25.17 19.42 -12.95
N CYS A 10 -25.34 19.86 -11.71
CA CYS A 10 -26.56 19.62 -10.93
C CYS A 10 -27.77 20.39 -11.48
N GLU A 11 -27.56 21.63 -11.88
CA GLU A 11 -28.62 22.51 -12.41
C GLU A 11 -29.11 22.02 -13.77
N TRP A 12 -28.19 21.78 -14.71
CA TRP A 12 -28.52 21.47 -16.10
C TRP A 12 -28.75 19.98 -16.37
N ALA A 13 -28.44 19.09 -15.42
CA ALA A 13 -28.82 17.67 -15.53
C ALA A 13 -30.33 17.47 -15.70
N LYS A 14 -31.14 18.35 -15.10
CA LYS A 14 -32.61 18.32 -15.22
C LYS A 14 -33.10 18.57 -16.64
N GLU A 15 -32.27 19.21 -17.46
CA GLU A 15 -32.52 19.51 -18.88
C GLU A 15 -31.87 18.47 -19.81
N GLY A 16 -31.30 17.40 -19.26
CA GLY A 16 -30.58 16.37 -20.01
C GLY A 16 -29.17 16.76 -20.43
N ASN A 17 -28.65 17.90 -19.96
CA ASN A 17 -27.31 18.36 -20.26
C ASN A 17 -26.28 17.73 -19.30
N ARG A 18 -25.10 17.41 -19.84
CA ARG A 18 -23.94 16.94 -19.07
C ARG A 18 -22.88 18.03 -19.06
N THR A 19 -22.41 18.36 -17.86
CA THR A 19 -21.40 19.39 -17.65
C THR A 19 -20.19 18.76 -16.99
N ASN A 20 -19.08 18.70 -17.71
CA ASN A 20 -17.79 18.18 -17.23
C ASN A 20 -16.69 19.20 -17.56
N CYS A 21 -15.63 19.19 -16.77
CA CYS A 21 -14.46 20.02 -16.99
C CYS A 21 -13.23 19.14 -17.18
N VAL A 22 -12.47 19.40 -18.24
CA VAL A 22 -11.16 18.78 -18.46
C VAL A 22 -10.11 19.83 -18.14
N SER A 23 -9.27 19.54 -17.13
CA SER A 23 -8.15 20.39 -16.76
C SER A 23 -6.87 19.73 -17.27
N PRO A 24 -6.30 20.20 -18.40
CA PRO A 24 -5.04 19.68 -18.88
C PRO A 24 -3.89 20.10 -17.95
N GLY A 25 -2.95 19.19 -17.69
CA GLY A 25 -1.63 19.53 -17.16
C GLY A 25 -0.79 20.26 -18.20
N PHE A 26 0.53 20.29 -18.04
CA PHE A 26 1.41 20.90 -19.04
C PHE A 26 1.39 20.05 -20.33
N ILE A 27 0.81 20.61 -21.39
CA ILE A 27 0.58 19.96 -22.69
C ILE A 27 1.16 20.77 -23.85
N ARG A 28 1.63 20.11 -24.91
CA ARG A 28 2.19 20.77 -26.10
C ARG A 28 1.08 21.44 -26.91
N THR A 29 1.10 22.78 -26.98
CA THR A 29 0.18 23.58 -27.79
C THR A 29 0.90 24.76 -28.45
N PRO A 30 0.34 25.37 -29.51
CA PRO A 30 0.91 26.59 -30.09
C PRO A 30 1.02 27.75 -29.09
N ILE A 31 0.16 27.78 -28.06
CA ILE A 31 0.10 28.86 -27.08
C ILE A 31 1.34 28.85 -26.16
N ASN A 32 1.82 27.67 -25.78
CA ASN A 32 2.98 27.50 -24.90
C ASN A 32 4.24 27.00 -25.63
N HIS A 33 4.27 27.09 -26.97
CA HIS A 33 5.42 26.66 -27.79
C HIS A 33 6.74 27.31 -27.35
N HIS A 34 6.70 28.61 -27.03
CA HIS A 34 7.86 29.37 -26.53
C HIS A 34 8.40 28.85 -25.19
N LEU A 35 7.57 28.24 -24.34
CA LEU A 35 8.00 27.60 -23.08
C LEU A 35 8.58 26.20 -23.29
N LEU A 36 8.27 25.57 -24.43
CA LEU A 36 8.74 24.24 -24.79
C LEU A 36 10.09 24.26 -25.53
N GLU A 37 10.49 25.41 -26.05
CA GLU A 37 11.82 25.65 -26.61
C GLU A 37 12.90 25.80 -25.51
N ASP A 38 12.48 26.24 -24.32
CA ASP A 38 13.33 26.27 -23.14
C ASP A 38 13.57 24.84 -22.63
N LYS A 39 14.81 24.38 -22.75
CA LYS A 39 15.21 23.02 -22.38
C LYS A 39 15.09 22.75 -20.88
N GLU A 40 15.24 23.76 -20.03
CA GLU A 40 15.10 23.60 -18.58
C GLU A 40 13.63 23.46 -18.19
N ILE A 41 12.76 24.29 -18.77
CA ILE A 41 11.30 24.21 -18.54
C ILE A 41 10.75 22.89 -19.11
N LEU A 42 11.13 22.53 -20.34
CA LEU A 42 10.70 21.28 -20.96
C LEU A 42 11.15 20.07 -20.14
N ALA A 43 12.39 20.06 -19.63
CA ALA A 43 12.89 18.98 -18.79
C ALA A 43 12.21 18.95 -17.42
N ALA A 44 11.94 20.11 -16.81
CA ALA A 44 11.22 20.19 -15.54
C ALA A 44 9.78 19.65 -15.68
N GLU A 45 9.06 20.07 -16.72
CA GLU A 45 7.68 19.66 -16.96
C GLU A 45 7.58 18.20 -17.44
N SER A 46 8.53 17.73 -18.26
CA SER A 46 8.61 16.31 -18.63
C SER A 46 8.96 15.41 -17.45
N ASN A 47 9.76 15.89 -16.50
CA ASN A 47 10.08 15.17 -15.26
C ASN A 47 8.90 15.12 -14.26
N ARG A 48 8.03 16.12 -14.29
CA ARG A 48 6.77 16.19 -13.53
C ARG A 48 5.69 15.29 -14.12
N ALA A 49 5.66 15.15 -15.45
CA ALA A 49 4.69 14.29 -16.12
C ALA A 49 4.97 12.78 -15.90
N LEU A 50 3.91 12.01 -15.64
CA LEU A 50 3.96 10.56 -15.38
C LEU A 50 4.63 9.73 -16.49
N LEU A 51 4.44 10.13 -17.76
CA LEU A 51 5.01 9.43 -18.91
C LEU A 51 6.44 9.91 -19.24
N GLY A 52 7.05 10.74 -18.40
CA GLY A 52 8.38 11.31 -18.66
C GLY A 52 8.41 12.26 -19.86
N ARG A 53 7.24 12.72 -20.31
CA ARG A 53 7.06 13.62 -21.45
C ARG A 53 5.88 14.56 -21.20
N VAL A 54 5.95 15.75 -21.77
CA VAL A 54 4.80 16.66 -21.89
C VAL A 54 3.66 15.94 -22.61
N GLY A 55 2.43 16.16 -22.14
CA GLY A 55 1.25 15.60 -22.79
C GLY A 55 0.99 16.25 -24.16
N GLU A 56 0.36 15.53 -25.07
CA GLU A 56 -0.01 16.06 -26.38
C GLU A 56 -1.46 16.56 -26.37
N ALA A 57 -1.75 17.59 -27.15
CA ALA A 57 -3.12 18.11 -27.28
C ALA A 57 -4.13 17.03 -27.71
N ALA A 58 -3.69 16.05 -28.48
CA ALA A 58 -4.49 14.90 -28.91
C ALA A 58 -4.95 14.03 -27.73
N GLU A 59 -4.18 13.92 -26.65
CA GLU A 59 -4.52 13.10 -25.49
C GLU A 59 -5.64 13.75 -24.67
N VAL A 60 -5.60 15.08 -24.55
CA VAL A 60 -6.69 15.87 -23.96
C VAL A 60 -7.92 15.85 -24.84
N ALA A 61 -7.75 15.95 -26.17
CA ALA A 61 -8.84 15.83 -27.13
C ALA A 61 -9.52 14.45 -27.08
N ALA A 62 -8.76 13.37 -26.86
CA ALA A 62 -9.32 12.03 -26.71
C ALA A 62 -10.22 11.90 -25.46
N VAL A 63 -9.82 12.52 -24.35
CA VAL A 63 -10.65 12.58 -23.13
C VAL A 63 -11.92 13.39 -23.36
N VAL A 64 -11.81 14.55 -24.03
CA VAL A 64 -12.98 15.37 -24.40
C VAL A 64 -13.92 14.59 -25.33
N ALA A 65 -13.38 13.92 -26.35
CA ALA A 65 -14.15 13.09 -27.26
C ALA A 65 -14.88 11.96 -26.51
N PHE A 66 -14.21 11.28 -25.56
CA PHE A 66 -14.83 10.28 -24.70
C PHE A 66 -16.01 10.84 -23.89
N LEU A 67 -15.89 12.04 -23.34
CA LEU A 67 -16.98 12.70 -22.61
C LEU A 67 -18.17 13.04 -23.50
N CYS A 68 -17.99 13.14 -24.81
CA CYS A 68 -19.07 13.32 -25.78
C CYS A 68 -19.74 12.01 -26.20
N LEU A 69 -19.12 10.84 -25.96
CA LEU A 69 -19.67 9.54 -26.37
C LEU A 69 -20.78 9.04 -25.44
N PRO A 70 -21.70 8.16 -25.92
CA PRO A 70 -22.68 7.48 -25.08
C PRO A 70 -22.04 6.62 -23.97
N ALA A 71 -20.80 6.16 -24.16
CA ALA A 71 -20.07 5.39 -23.15
C ALA A 71 -19.84 6.18 -21.84
N SER A 72 -19.93 7.51 -21.87
CA SER A 72 -19.78 8.37 -20.69
C SER A 72 -21.12 8.92 -20.17
N LEU A 73 -22.26 8.28 -20.48
CA LEU A 73 -23.61 8.78 -20.14
C LEU A 73 -23.78 9.09 -18.64
N TYR A 74 -23.13 8.30 -17.78
CA TYR A 74 -23.17 8.44 -16.33
C TYR A 74 -22.02 9.29 -15.75
N VAL A 75 -21.22 9.93 -16.60
CA VAL A 75 -20.14 10.83 -16.20
C VAL A 75 -20.64 12.27 -16.31
N ASN A 76 -21.02 12.84 -15.16
CA ASN A 76 -21.49 14.23 -15.06
C ASN A 76 -20.91 14.91 -13.80
N GLY A 77 -20.66 16.22 -13.88
CA GLY A 77 -20.12 17.03 -12.78
C GLY A 77 -18.67 16.69 -12.43
N GLN A 78 -17.93 16.02 -13.32
CA GLN A 78 -16.56 15.62 -13.06
C GLN A 78 -15.58 16.69 -13.51
N VAL A 79 -14.54 16.89 -12.69
CA VAL A 79 -13.30 17.53 -13.11
C VAL A 79 -12.29 16.42 -13.36
N ILE A 80 -11.95 16.23 -14.63
CA ILE A 80 -10.95 15.25 -15.03
C ILE A 80 -9.64 16.00 -15.16
N VAL A 81 -8.77 15.78 -14.17
CA VAL A 81 -7.39 16.26 -14.16
C VAL A 81 -6.54 15.23 -14.87
N VAL A 82 -5.88 15.63 -15.95
CA VAL A 82 -4.88 14.81 -16.63
C VAL A 82 -3.51 15.21 -16.06
N ASP A 83 -3.26 14.79 -14.82
CA ASP A 83 -1.93 14.77 -14.17
C ASP A 83 -1.66 13.34 -13.73
N GLY A 84 -0.41 12.88 -13.82
CA GLY A 84 -0.03 11.57 -13.32
C GLY A 84 0.92 11.59 -12.12
N GLU A 85 0.99 12.71 -11.39
CA GLU A 85 1.78 12.80 -10.16
C GLU A 85 1.12 12.04 -9.00
N ARG A 86 -0.22 11.94 -8.97
CA ARG A 86 -0.95 11.28 -7.88
C ARG A 86 -0.74 9.77 -7.77
N TRP A 87 -0.31 9.13 -8.86
CA TRP A 87 -0.10 7.68 -8.98
C TRP A 87 1.38 7.33 -9.19
N SER A 88 2.28 8.10 -8.58
CA SER A 88 3.73 7.87 -8.61
C SER A 88 4.34 7.92 -7.21
N LEU A 89 5.39 7.14 -6.99
CA LEU A 89 6.27 7.15 -5.82
C LEU A 89 7.70 7.54 -6.19
N LYS A 90 7.92 8.15 -7.36
CA LYS A 90 9.24 8.57 -7.83
C LYS A 90 9.90 9.49 -6.80
N GLY A 91 11.06 9.07 -6.30
CA GLY A 91 11.82 9.83 -5.30
C GLY A 91 11.41 9.56 -3.84
N ALA A 92 10.38 8.74 -3.60
CA ALA A 92 10.02 8.31 -2.27
C ALA A 92 10.98 7.21 -1.76
N ALA A 93 11.31 7.25 -0.48
CA ALA A 93 12.04 6.21 0.23
C ALA A 93 11.07 5.32 1.04
N ALA A 94 11.20 4.00 0.92
CA ALA A 94 10.34 3.03 1.59
C ALA A 94 11.13 2.00 2.40
N LEU A 95 10.60 1.61 3.56
CA LEU A 95 11.07 0.47 4.34
C LEU A 95 9.95 -0.58 4.39
N VAL A 96 10.21 -1.80 3.91
CA VAL A 96 9.28 -2.93 3.96
C VAL A 96 9.90 -4.06 4.78
N THR A 97 9.28 -4.44 5.90
CA THR A 97 9.80 -5.54 6.73
C THR A 97 9.42 -6.91 6.18
N ALA A 98 10.33 -7.89 6.24
CA ALA A 98 10.14 -9.24 5.71
C ALA A 98 9.75 -9.29 4.22
N GLY A 99 10.51 -8.61 3.35
CA GLY A 99 10.19 -8.48 1.93
C GLY A 99 10.73 -9.60 1.03
N THR A 100 11.29 -10.68 1.56
CA THR A 100 11.88 -11.74 0.72
C THR A 100 10.88 -12.76 0.18
N ARG A 101 9.69 -12.87 0.78
CA ARG A 101 8.67 -13.84 0.38
C ARG A 101 7.24 -13.31 0.54
N GLY A 102 6.29 -13.96 -0.12
CA GLY A 102 4.84 -13.74 0.04
C GLY A 102 4.42 -12.28 -0.19
N ILE A 103 3.53 -11.78 0.67
CA ILE A 103 2.96 -10.42 0.56
C ILE A 103 4.06 -9.35 0.61
N GLY A 104 5.05 -9.50 1.51
CA GLY A 104 6.16 -8.54 1.62
C GLY A 104 6.96 -8.42 0.33
N HIS A 105 7.22 -9.54 -0.35
CA HIS A 105 7.91 -9.56 -1.64
C HIS A 105 7.12 -8.82 -2.72
N ALA A 106 5.83 -9.11 -2.83
CA ALA A 106 4.97 -8.42 -3.78
C ALA A 106 4.89 -6.91 -3.48
N ILE A 107 4.83 -6.50 -2.21
CA ILE A 107 4.84 -5.07 -1.82
C ILE A 107 6.15 -4.39 -2.21
N VAL A 108 7.30 -5.04 -1.99
CA VAL A 108 8.60 -4.47 -2.39
C VAL A 108 8.64 -4.19 -3.89
N GLU A 109 8.25 -5.18 -4.70
CA GLU A 109 8.20 -5.01 -6.14
C GLU A 109 7.23 -3.93 -6.58
N GLU A 110 6.02 -3.91 -6.01
CA GLU A 110 4.97 -2.96 -6.38
C GLU A 110 5.40 -1.52 -6.07
N LEU A 111 5.91 -1.25 -4.87
CA LEU A 111 6.40 0.08 -4.49
C LEU A 111 7.59 0.51 -5.38
N ALA A 112 8.50 -0.40 -5.69
CA ALA A 112 9.63 -0.11 -6.56
C ALA A 112 9.18 0.16 -8.02
N ARG A 113 8.16 -0.53 -8.53
CA ARG A 113 7.56 -0.28 -9.85
C ARG A 113 6.89 1.08 -9.94
N PHE A 114 6.29 1.58 -8.85
CA PHE A 114 5.80 2.96 -8.76
C PHE A 114 6.94 4.00 -8.62
N GLY A 115 8.21 3.58 -8.56
CA GLY A 115 9.37 4.47 -8.57
C GLY A 115 9.99 4.76 -7.20
N ALA A 116 9.55 4.08 -6.14
CA ALA A 116 10.15 4.22 -4.81
C ALA A 116 11.53 3.56 -4.75
N ALA A 117 12.43 4.14 -3.95
CA ALA A 117 13.63 3.45 -3.49
C ALA A 117 13.27 2.64 -2.23
N VAL A 118 13.38 1.32 -2.30
CA VAL A 118 12.91 0.42 -1.24
C VAL A 118 14.10 -0.18 -0.48
N HIS A 119 14.05 -0.16 0.84
CA HIS A 119 14.88 -0.97 1.71
C HIS A 119 14.04 -2.08 2.32
N THR A 120 14.54 -3.31 2.34
CA THR A 120 13.87 -4.44 2.98
C THR A 120 14.77 -5.23 3.91
N CYS A 121 14.19 -6.07 4.74
CA CYS A 121 14.94 -6.95 5.62
C CYS A 121 14.34 -8.35 5.67
N ALA A 122 15.20 -9.32 6.01
CA ALA A 122 14.83 -10.69 6.32
C ALA A 122 15.89 -11.33 7.20
N ARG A 123 15.59 -12.50 7.77
CA ARG A 123 16.53 -13.24 8.62
C ARG A 123 17.52 -14.10 7.82
N ASN A 124 17.11 -14.58 6.65
CA ASN A 124 17.95 -15.42 5.79
C ASN A 124 18.69 -14.55 4.77
N GLU A 125 20.00 -14.43 4.96
CA GLU A 125 20.89 -13.66 4.07
C GLU A 125 20.90 -14.18 2.63
N ALA A 126 20.98 -15.51 2.45
CA ALA A 126 21.06 -16.11 1.12
C ALA A 126 19.80 -15.88 0.29
N GLU A 127 18.63 -15.86 0.93
CA GLU A 127 17.36 -15.54 0.25
C GLU A 127 17.23 -14.06 -0.05
N LEU A 128 17.67 -13.21 0.88
CA LEU A 128 17.69 -11.78 0.68
C LEU A 128 18.56 -11.41 -0.52
N GLU A 129 19.77 -11.96 -0.60
CA GLU A 129 20.70 -11.70 -1.69
C GLU A 129 20.14 -12.15 -3.04
N LYS A 130 19.51 -13.33 -3.11
CA LYS A 130 18.81 -13.78 -4.33
C LYS A 130 17.71 -12.81 -4.78
N CYS A 131 16.93 -12.28 -3.85
CA CYS A 131 15.88 -11.31 -4.17
C CYS A 131 16.49 -9.99 -4.67
N LEU A 132 17.55 -9.49 -4.01
CA LEU A 132 18.25 -8.26 -4.41
C LEU A 132 18.83 -8.37 -5.82
N GLN A 133 19.45 -9.50 -6.16
CA GLN A 133 19.97 -9.76 -7.51
C GLN A 133 18.85 -9.74 -8.56
N ARG A 134 17.72 -10.38 -8.27
CA ARG A 134 16.54 -10.39 -9.17
C ARG A 134 15.98 -8.99 -9.38
N TRP A 135 15.78 -8.21 -8.31
CA TRP A 135 15.28 -6.83 -8.42
C TRP A 135 16.27 -5.90 -9.13
N GLY A 136 17.58 -6.11 -8.93
CA GLY A 136 18.63 -5.42 -9.67
C GLY A 136 18.57 -5.69 -11.17
N ALA A 137 18.34 -6.94 -11.58
CA ALA A 137 18.14 -7.31 -12.98
C ALA A 137 16.86 -6.70 -13.61
N MET A 138 15.86 -6.39 -12.77
CA MET A 138 14.65 -5.65 -13.17
C MET A 138 14.82 -4.13 -13.12
N HIS A 139 16.02 -3.62 -12.83
CA HIS A 139 16.33 -2.20 -12.64
C HIS A 139 15.52 -1.52 -11.52
N LEU A 140 15.05 -2.29 -10.55
CA LEU A 140 14.35 -1.78 -9.38
C LEU A 140 15.34 -1.29 -8.32
N LYS A 141 15.05 -0.15 -7.69
CA LYS A 141 15.91 0.45 -6.66
C LYS A 141 15.63 -0.21 -5.31
N VAL A 142 16.12 -1.43 -5.11
CA VAL A 142 15.93 -2.18 -3.87
C VAL A 142 17.27 -2.46 -3.18
N THR A 143 17.34 -2.18 -1.89
CA THR A 143 18.44 -2.56 -1.02
C THR A 143 17.91 -3.40 0.13
N GLY A 144 18.78 -4.12 0.84
CA GLY A 144 18.34 -4.84 2.03
C GLY A 144 19.44 -5.10 3.05
N SER A 145 19.02 -5.53 4.23
CA SER A 145 19.92 -6.02 5.28
C SER A 145 19.29 -7.13 6.10
N VAL A 146 20.12 -7.99 6.66
CA VAL A 146 19.68 -9.02 7.60
C VAL A 146 19.16 -8.35 8.87
N CYS A 147 17.95 -8.73 9.30
CA CYS A 147 17.35 -8.27 10.55
C CYS A 147 16.26 -9.24 11.03
N ASP A 148 16.33 -9.63 12.30
CA ASP A 148 15.21 -10.19 13.05
C ASP A 148 14.43 -9.07 13.75
N VAL A 149 13.24 -8.78 13.23
CA VAL A 149 12.38 -7.73 13.77
C VAL A 149 11.87 -8.02 15.18
N SER A 150 11.96 -9.24 15.70
CA SER A 150 11.62 -9.55 17.09
C SER A 150 12.65 -9.00 18.07
N SER A 151 13.89 -8.78 17.63
CA SER A 151 15.00 -8.25 18.44
C SER A 151 15.01 -6.71 18.47
N PRO A 152 14.83 -6.06 19.63
CA PRO A 152 14.84 -4.59 19.72
C PRO A 152 16.13 -3.96 19.18
N THR A 153 17.28 -4.52 19.53
CA THR A 153 18.60 -4.03 19.10
C THR A 153 18.79 -4.14 17.58
N GLU A 154 18.22 -5.16 16.94
CA GLU A 154 18.27 -5.27 15.49
C GLU A 154 17.32 -4.29 14.80
N ARG A 155 16.16 -3.98 15.40
CA ARG A 155 15.27 -2.92 14.90
C ARG A 155 15.96 -1.55 14.89
N GLU A 156 16.71 -1.23 15.95
CA GLU A 156 17.49 0.01 16.04
C GLU A 156 18.56 0.07 14.93
N LYS A 157 19.34 -1.01 14.76
CA LYS A 157 20.35 -1.10 13.71
C LYS A 157 19.76 -0.99 12.31
N LEU A 158 18.60 -1.61 12.07
CA LEU A 158 17.88 -1.52 10.80
C LEU A 158 17.50 -0.07 10.48
N VAL A 159 16.92 0.66 11.44
CA VAL A 159 16.50 2.04 11.23
C VAL A 159 17.69 2.98 11.05
N GLU A 160 18.79 2.79 11.79
CA GLU A 160 20.01 3.59 11.57
C GLU A 160 20.62 3.33 10.18
N ARG A 161 20.57 2.10 9.68
CA ARG A 161 20.99 1.80 8.30
C ARG A 161 20.08 2.48 7.27
N VAL A 162 18.76 2.40 7.46
CA VAL A 162 17.77 3.07 6.60
C VAL A 162 17.97 4.58 6.59
N LYS A 163 18.21 5.18 7.75
CA LYS A 163 18.54 6.59 7.92
C LYS A 163 19.81 6.96 7.16
N SER A 164 20.85 6.14 7.20
CA SER A 164 22.08 6.37 6.43
C SER A 164 21.83 6.30 4.92
N ILE A 165 21.12 5.26 4.45
CA ILE A 165 20.85 5.02 3.02
C ILE A 165 19.98 6.14 2.41
N PHE A 166 18.97 6.60 3.14
CA PHE A 166 18.02 7.60 2.64
C PHE A 166 18.25 9.00 3.19
N ASN A 167 19.47 9.29 3.65
CA ASN A 167 19.89 10.62 4.10
C ASN A 167 18.95 11.25 5.15
N GLY A 168 18.49 10.42 6.09
CA GLY A 168 17.62 10.85 7.19
C GLY A 168 16.14 11.02 6.83
N LYS A 169 15.72 10.62 5.63
CA LYS A 169 14.33 10.77 5.16
C LYS A 169 13.73 9.42 4.83
N LEU A 170 12.54 9.15 5.34
CA LEU A 170 11.74 7.97 4.97
C LEU A 170 10.34 8.44 4.64
N ASN A 171 9.76 8.03 3.52
CA ASN A 171 8.38 8.39 3.16
C ASN A 171 7.41 7.28 3.55
N ILE A 172 7.83 6.03 3.44
CA ILE A 172 6.94 4.88 3.56
C ILE A 172 7.51 3.87 4.56
N LEU A 173 6.68 3.45 5.51
CA LEU A 173 6.96 2.31 6.38
C LEU A 173 5.86 1.26 6.19
N VAL A 174 6.23 0.07 5.71
CA VAL A 174 5.34 -1.09 5.65
C VAL A 174 5.75 -2.11 6.72
N ASN A 175 4.91 -2.22 7.75
CA ASN A 175 5.01 -3.24 8.77
C ASN A 175 4.32 -4.52 8.27
N ASN A 176 5.07 -5.34 7.52
CA ASN A 176 4.60 -6.60 6.95
C ASN A 176 5.07 -7.84 7.73
N ALA A 177 6.23 -7.76 8.42
CA ALA A 177 6.80 -8.90 9.12
C ALA A 177 5.80 -9.55 10.10
N GLY A 178 5.62 -10.86 9.91
CA GLY A 178 4.53 -11.62 10.46
C GLY A 178 4.92 -13.08 10.69
N SER A 179 4.73 -13.59 11.91
CA SER A 179 4.87 -15.01 12.24
C SER A 179 3.59 -15.57 12.87
N ALA A 180 3.30 -16.84 12.58
CA ALA A 180 2.18 -17.61 13.11
C ALA A 180 2.68 -18.95 13.66
N ILE A 181 2.14 -19.38 14.79
CA ILE A 181 2.37 -20.71 15.37
C ILE A 181 1.02 -21.42 15.40
N TRP A 182 0.93 -22.56 14.71
CA TRP A 182 -0.28 -23.37 14.62
C TRP A 182 -0.20 -24.51 15.64
N LYS A 183 -0.90 -24.35 16.76
CA LYS A 183 -1.01 -25.34 17.84
C LYS A 183 -2.39 -25.23 18.51
N PRO A 184 -2.97 -26.35 18.99
CA PRO A 184 -4.12 -26.31 19.89
C PRO A 184 -3.88 -25.38 21.07
N ALA A 185 -4.94 -24.75 21.58
CA ALA A 185 -4.80 -23.78 22.67
C ALA A 185 -4.21 -24.39 23.95
N THR A 186 -4.55 -25.63 24.24
CA THR A 186 -4.02 -26.38 25.39
C THR A 186 -2.52 -26.68 25.28
N GLU A 187 -1.92 -26.51 24.10
CA GLU A 187 -0.53 -26.86 23.80
C GLU A 187 0.36 -25.64 23.53
N GLN A 188 -0.20 -24.42 23.56
CA GLN A 188 0.64 -23.23 23.42
C GLN A 188 1.39 -22.92 24.69
N THR A 189 2.65 -22.58 24.53
CA THR A 189 3.52 -22.24 25.65
C THR A 189 3.64 -20.73 25.83
N PRO A 190 4.07 -20.25 27.00
CA PRO A 190 4.40 -18.83 27.21
C PRO A 190 5.43 -18.29 26.20
N GLU A 191 6.35 -19.14 25.72
CA GLU A 191 7.35 -18.80 24.71
C GLU A 191 6.72 -18.56 23.34
N ASP A 192 5.73 -19.39 22.95
CA ASP A 192 4.96 -19.19 21.73
C ASP A 192 4.25 -17.83 21.77
N TYR A 193 3.62 -17.50 22.90
CA TYR A 193 2.96 -16.21 23.12
C TYR A 193 3.94 -15.05 22.98
N LYS A 194 5.08 -15.10 23.70
CA LYS A 194 6.10 -14.05 23.66
C LYS A 194 6.63 -13.84 22.25
N PHE A 195 6.98 -14.91 21.54
CA PHE A 195 7.48 -14.84 20.18
C PHE A 195 6.47 -14.17 19.22
N VAL A 196 5.20 -14.58 19.29
CA VAL A 196 4.13 -14.03 18.45
C VAL A 196 3.87 -12.56 18.78
N MET A 197 3.89 -12.15 20.04
CA MET A 197 3.68 -10.75 20.42
C MET A 197 4.85 -9.86 20.01
N SER A 198 6.08 -10.29 20.29
CA SER A 198 7.29 -9.54 19.96
C SER A 198 7.49 -9.37 18.45
N THR A 199 7.28 -10.42 17.67
CA THR A 199 7.50 -10.38 16.22
C THR A 199 6.50 -9.48 15.50
N ASN A 200 5.29 -9.34 16.03
CA ASN A 200 4.18 -8.87 15.21
C ASN A 200 3.47 -7.62 15.71
N LEU A 201 3.55 -7.32 17.00
CA LEU A 201 2.96 -6.12 17.59
C LEU A 201 4.06 -5.19 18.09
N GLU A 202 4.95 -5.69 18.95
CA GLU A 202 6.02 -4.89 19.51
C GLU A 202 6.99 -4.40 18.43
N SER A 203 7.29 -5.25 17.44
CA SER A 203 8.12 -4.88 16.30
C SER A 203 7.54 -3.71 15.51
N ALA A 204 6.26 -3.79 15.14
CA ALA A 204 5.57 -2.81 14.32
C ALA A 204 5.42 -1.47 15.05
N PHE A 205 5.12 -1.50 16.35
CA PHE A 205 5.08 -0.31 17.19
C PHE A 205 6.47 0.32 17.33
N HIS A 206 7.49 -0.46 17.72
CA HIS A 206 8.84 0.06 17.94
C HIS A 206 9.45 0.61 16.64
N LEU A 207 9.28 -0.08 15.50
CA LEU A 207 9.73 0.45 14.20
C LEU A 207 9.02 1.73 13.82
N SER A 208 7.72 1.85 14.10
CA SER A 208 6.98 3.09 13.84
C SER A 208 7.52 4.25 14.69
N GLN A 209 7.83 4.00 15.97
CA GLN A 209 8.45 4.99 16.84
C GLN A 209 9.84 5.43 16.34
N LEU A 210 10.69 4.47 15.99
CA LEU A 210 12.03 4.74 15.48
C LEU A 210 12.01 5.46 14.12
N ALA A 211 11.02 5.15 13.27
CA ALA A 211 10.85 5.77 11.96
C ALA A 211 10.20 7.16 12.01
N HIS A 212 9.48 7.52 13.08
CA HIS A 212 8.75 8.80 13.18
C HIS A 212 9.61 10.03 12.85
N PRO A 213 10.85 10.19 13.37
CA PRO A 213 11.71 11.32 12.99
C PRO A 213 12.05 11.36 11.50
N LEU A 214 12.25 10.19 10.87
CA LEU A 214 12.55 10.08 9.44
C LEU A 214 11.32 10.38 8.56
N LEU A 215 10.15 9.92 9.02
CA LEU A 215 8.84 10.16 8.39
C LEU A 215 8.44 11.62 8.45
N LYS A 216 8.74 12.29 9.57
CA LYS A 216 8.53 13.72 9.73
C LYS A 216 9.50 14.54 8.88
N ALA A 217 10.76 14.11 8.77
CA ALA A 217 11.79 14.81 7.99
C ALA A 217 11.59 14.75 6.47
N SER A 218 10.82 13.77 5.97
CA SER A 218 10.51 13.62 4.55
C SER A 218 9.35 14.52 4.09
N GLY A 219 8.64 15.18 5.01
CA GLY A 219 7.60 16.15 4.73
C GLY A 219 6.18 15.57 4.74
N SER A 220 5.23 16.32 4.20
CA SER A 220 3.83 15.90 4.11
C SER A 220 3.65 14.77 3.09
N GLY A 221 2.80 13.80 3.42
CA GLY A 221 2.47 12.68 2.54
C GLY A 221 3.11 11.35 2.93
N SER A 222 3.92 11.33 4.00
CA SER A 222 4.45 10.11 4.60
C SER A 222 3.34 9.13 4.98
N SER A 223 3.60 7.84 4.78
CA SER A 223 2.60 6.78 4.98
C SER A 223 3.17 5.61 5.76
N ILE A 224 2.40 5.15 6.74
CA ILE A 224 2.62 3.90 7.46
C ILE A 224 1.51 2.94 7.08
N VAL A 225 1.89 1.75 6.61
CA VAL A 225 0.95 0.67 6.28
C VAL A 225 1.25 -0.53 7.15
N PHE A 226 0.25 -0.96 7.90
CA PHE A 226 0.30 -2.20 8.67
C PHE A 226 -0.36 -3.33 7.89
N ILE A 227 0.29 -4.49 7.77
CA ILE A 227 -0.32 -5.70 7.22
C ILE A 227 -0.88 -6.53 8.39
N SER A 228 -2.20 -6.49 8.55
CA SER A 228 -2.96 -7.20 9.59
C SER A 228 -3.51 -8.52 9.04
N SER A 229 -4.75 -8.88 9.36
CA SER A 229 -5.44 -10.07 8.85
C SER A 229 -6.96 -9.96 9.06
N VAL A 230 -7.75 -10.52 8.14
CA VAL A 230 -9.21 -10.64 8.26
C VAL A 230 -9.66 -11.47 9.45
N VAL A 231 -8.77 -12.32 9.96
CA VAL A 231 -8.99 -13.08 11.19
C VAL A 231 -9.22 -12.14 12.37
N GLY A 232 -8.82 -10.86 12.28
CA GLY A 232 -9.19 -9.81 13.24
C GLY A 232 -10.64 -9.32 13.19
N LEU A 233 -11.42 -9.77 12.21
CA LEU A 233 -12.79 -9.33 11.93
C LEU A 233 -13.81 -10.47 12.08
N VAL A 234 -13.39 -11.75 12.03
CA VAL A 234 -14.26 -12.95 12.11
C VAL A 234 -13.67 -14.05 12.99
N GLY A 235 -14.51 -14.92 13.55
CA GLY A 235 -14.10 -16.11 14.32
C GLY A 235 -13.83 -17.33 13.42
N PHE A 236 -12.94 -18.22 13.87
CA PHE A 236 -12.54 -19.44 13.15
C PHE A 236 -12.40 -20.61 14.13
N ASP A 237 -12.89 -21.79 13.75
CA ASP A 237 -12.89 -23.01 14.57
C ASP A 237 -11.54 -23.75 14.50
N GLY A 238 -11.11 -24.40 15.59
CA GLY A 238 -9.86 -25.19 15.66
C GLY A 238 -8.55 -24.42 15.95
N ILE A 239 -8.59 -23.10 16.14
CA ILE A 239 -7.39 -22.26 16.30
C ILE A 239 -7.45 -21.30 17.50
N CYS A 240 -8.07 -21.71 18.62
CA CYS A 240 -8.44 -20.84 19.75
C CYS A 240 -7.34 -19.87 20.27
N LEU A 241 -6.05 -20.25 20.34
CA LEU A 241 -4.98 -19.33 20.77
C LEU A 241 -4.31 -18.52 19.63
N TYR A 242 -4.33 -19.02 18.38
CA TYR A 242 -4.07 -18.18 17.20
C TYR A 242 -5.20 -17.16 17.01
N SER A 243 -6.44 -17.51 17.36
CA SER A 243 -7.59 -16.62 17.50
C SER A 243 -7.47 -15.71 18.73
N ALA A 244 -6.87 -16.12 19.83
CA ALA A 244 -6.58 -15.19 20.94
C ALA A 244 -5.47 -14.19 20.56
N THR A 245 -4.47 -14.64 19.78
CA THR A 245 -3.38 -13.80 19.26
C THR A 245 -3.69 -13.13 17.92
N LYS A 246 -4.82 -13.38 17.24
CA LYS A 246 -5.25 -12.71 15.99
C LYS A 246 -6.73 -12.26 15.97
N CYS A 247 -7.68 -13.02 16.52
CA CYS A 247 -9.13 -12.71 16.53
C CYS A 247 -9.64 -11.71 17.58
N THR A 248 -9.01 -11.50 18.75
CA THR A 248 -9.64 -10.61 19.77
C THR A 248 -8.80 -9.42 20.20
N ARG A 249 -7.46 -9.49 20.12
CA ARG A 249 -6.60 -8.37 20.53
C ARG A 249 -5.55 -7.91 19.54
N ARG A 250 -4.94 -8.74 18.71
CA ARG A 250 -3.75 -8.33 17.93
C ARG A 250 -4.04 -7.66 16.59
N ALA A 251 -4.91 -8.23 15.76
CA ALA A 251 -5.35 -7.53 14.55
C ALA A 251 -6.17 -6.29 14.93
N ARG A 252 -7.01 -6.37 15.99
CA ARG A 252 -7.60 -5.20 16.63
C ARG A 252 -6.57 -4.22 17.19
N ALA A 253 -5.45 -4.67 17.77
CA ALA A 253 -4.40 -3.79 18.27
C ALA A 253 -3.64 -3.12 17.14
N MET A 254 -3.35 -3.81 16.04
CA MET A 254 -2.75 -3.18 14.85
C MET A 254 -3.73 -2.20 14.20
N ASN A 255 -5.01 -2.57 14.10
CA ASN A 255 -6.08 -1.72 13.58
C ASN A 255 -6.36 -0.49 14.49
N GLN A 256 -6.25 -0.67 15.81
CA GLN A 256 -6.41 0.40 16.77
C GLN A 256 -5.15 1.27 16.82
N LEU A 257 -3.97 0.65 16.71
CA LEU A 257 -2.70 1.35 16.62
C LEU A 257 -2.66 2.24 15.38
N SER A 258 -3.10 1.75 14.21
CA SER A 258 -3.18 2.57 13.00
C SER A 258 -4.12 3.76 13.19
N ARG A 259 -5.26 3.59 13.86
CA ARG A 259 -6.18 4.69 14.21
C ARG A 259 -5.54 5.71 15.16
N SER A 260 -4.88 5.24 16.22
CA SER A 260 -4.22 6.10 17.20
C SER A 260 -3.08 6.90 16.56
N LEU A 261 -2.21 6.23 15.79
CA LEU A 261 -1.10 6.89 15.08
C LEU A 261 -1.61 7.86 14.00
N ALA A 262 -2.71 7.52 13.32
CA ALA A 262 -3.34 8.43 12.35
C ALA A 262 -3.81 9.72 13.00
N CYS A 263 -4.42 9.67 14.18
CA CYS A 263 -4.85 10.87 14.90
C CYS A 263 -3.65 11.66 15.45
N GLU A 264 -2.67 10.97 16.03
CA GLU A 264 -1.55 11.61 16.73
C GLU A 264 -0.54 12.26 15.76
N TRP A 265 -0.23 11.60 14.64
CA TRP A 265 0.82 12.00 13.71
C TRP A 265 0.30 12.71 12.45
N ALA A 266 -1.02 12.90 12.32
CA ALA A 266 -1.59 13.73 11.25
C ALA A 266 -1.03 15.16 11.24
N LYS A 267 -0.76 15.74 12.43
CA LYS A 267 -0.14 17.06 12.58
C LYS A 267 1.28 17.14 12.00
N ASP A 268 1.97 16.00 11.90
CA ASP A 268 3.29 15.87 11.29
C ASP A 268 3.19 15.49 9.80
N GLY A 269 1.98 15.45 9.22
CA GLY A 269 1.75 15.09 7.82
C GLY A 269 1.86 13.58 7.52
N ILE A 270 1.80 12.73 8.55
CA ILE A 270 1.94 11.28 8.46
C ILE A 270 0.56 10.62 8.47
N ARG A 271 0.31 9.73 7.50
CA ARG A 271 -0.88 8.89 7.44
C ARG A 271 -0.56 7.49 7.95
N ALA A 272 -1.51 6.86 8.63
CA ALA A 272 -1.36 5.49 9.11
C ALA A 272 -2.60 4.68 8.76
N ASN A 273 -2.44 3.64 7.96
CA ASN A 273 -3.51 2.78 7.50
C ASN A 273 -3.14 1.30 7.68
N CYS A 274 -4.14 0.44 7.54
CA CYS A 274 -3.98 -0.99 7.71
C CYS A 274 -4.63 -1.74 6.54
N VAL A 275 -3.94 -2.76 6.03
CA VAL A 275 -4.49 -3.72 5.08
C VAL A 275 -4.71 -5.03 5.83
N ALA A 276 -5.91 -5.60 5.72
CA ALA A 276 -6.28 -6.86 6.35
C ALA A 276 -6.51 -7.92 5.26
N PRO A 277 -5.50 -8.75 4.95
CA PRO A 277 -5.63 -9.79 3.93
C PRO A 277 -6.48 -10.97 4.39
N GLY A 278 -7.15 -11.60 3.41
CA GLY A 278 -7.84 -12.88 3.51
C GLY A 278 -6.91 -14.10 3.52
N CYS A 279 -7.39 -15.21 2.98
CA CYS A 279 -6.54 -16.36 2.65
C CYS A 279 -5.77 -16.04 1.36
N ILE A 280 -4.45 -15.85 1.47
CA ILE A 280 -3.57 -15.44 0.37
C ILE A 280 -2.52 -16.52 0.11
N ARG A 281 -2.33 -16.90 -1.16
CA ARG A 281 -1.37 -17.90 -1.61
C ARG A 281 0.06 -17.45 -1.31
N THR A 282 0.61 -17.89 -0.17
CA THR A 282 1.97 -17.55 0.26
C THR A 282 2.69 -18.79 0.78
N SER A 283 4.03 -18.78 0.73
CA SER A 283 4.86 -19.86 1.28
C SER A 283 4.62 -20.11 2.78
N GLY A 284 4.04 -19.15 3.50
CA GLY A 284 3.74 -19.28 4.93
C GLY A 284 2.55 -20.21 5.23
N ILE A 285 1.69 -20.47 4.26
CA ILE A 285 0.54 -21.38 4.37
C ILE A 285 0.54 -22.47 3.29
N GLU A 286 1.69 -22.71 2.64
CA GLU A 286 1.82 -23.65 1.51
C GLU A 286 1.27 -25.04 1.85
N LYS A 287 1.59 -25.58 3.03
CA LYS A 287 1.05 -26.87 3.51
C LYS A 287 -0.47 -26.89 3.68
N LEU A 288 -1.09 -25.76 4.02
CA LEU A 288 -2.54 -25.64 4.11
C LEU A 288 -3.17 -25.52 2.72
N LEU A 289 -2.43 -24.99 1.74
CA LEU A 289 -2.88 -24.86 0.36
C LEU A 289 -2.74 -26.16 -0.43
N GLU A 290 -1.91 -27.10 0.04
CA GLU A 290 -1.82 -28.47 -0.47
C GLU A 290 -3.02 -29.33 -0.05
N ASP A 291 -3.73 -28.94 1.03
CA ASP A 291 -4.96 -29.59 1.47
C ASP A 291 -6.15 -29.08 0.63
N GLU A 292 -6.56 -29.90 -0.34
CA GLU A 292 -7.67 -29.59 -1.24
C GLU A 292 -9.00 -29.38 -0.49
N GLU A 293 -9.23 -30.07 0.63
CA GLU A 293 -10.43 -29.92 1.43
C GLU A 293 -10.45 -28.55 2.13
N PHE A 294 -9.31 -28.14 2.69
CA PHE A 294 -9.14 -26.80 3.26
C PHE A 294 -9.36 -25.71 2.20
N VAL A 295 -8.73 -25.84 1.03
CA VAL A 295 -8.86 -24.86 -0.06
C VAL A 295 -10.29 -24.78 -0.57
N ALA A 296 -10.97 -25.92 -0.75
CA ALA A 296 -12.37 -25.95 -1.17
C ALA A 296 -13.29 -25.29 -0.12
N LYS A 297 -13.08 -25.59 1.16
CA LYS A 297 -13.85 -25.01 2.27
C LYS A 297 -13.66 -23.50 2.39
N GLU A 298 -12.43 -23.02 2.30
CA GLU A 298 -12.16 -21.58 2.34
C GLU A 298 -12.67 -20.86 1.08
N SER A 299 -12.46 -21.44 -0.10
CA SER A 299 -12.96 -20.87 -1.35
C SER A 299 -14.49 -20.81 -1.38
N GLY A 300 -15.18 -21.81 -0.81
CA GLY A 300 -16.64 -21.82 -0.67
C GLY A 300 -17.20 -20.74 0.28
N ARG A 301 -16.37 -20.23 1.21
CA ARG A 301 -16.75 -19.13 2.13
C ARG A 301 -16.47 -17.75 1.55
N VAL A 302 -15.63 -17.66 0.52
CA VAL A 302 -15.25 -16.43 -0.15
C VAL A 302 -16.21 -16.19 -1.33
N PRO A 303 -16.96 -15.08 -1.39
CA PRO A 303 -17.84 -14.78 -2.53
C PRO A 303 -17.18 -14.83 -3.91
N LEU A 304 -15.90 -14.45 -4.01
CA LEU A 304 -15.12 -14.58 -5.25
C LEU A 304 -14.68 -16.02 -5.59
N GLY A 305 -15.00 -17.00 -4.73
CA GLY A 305 -14.82 -18.43 -5.01
C GLY A 305 -13.38 -18.91 -5.08
N ARG A 306 -12.40 -18.13 -4.60
CA ARG A 306 -10.97 -18.47 -4.66
C ARG A 306 -10.16 -17.83 -3.53
N VAL A 307 -8.97 -18.39 -3.31
CA VAL A 307 -7.91 -17.72 -2.53
C VAL A 307 -7.32 -16.54 -3.31
N GLY A 308 -6.81 -15.55 -2.58
CA GLY A 308 -6.17 -14.38 -3.16
C GLY A 308 -4.69 -14.62 -3.46
N GLU A 309 -4.11 -13.76 -4.30
CA GLU A 309 -2.69 -13.74 -4.63
C GLU A 309 -1.96 -12.56 -3.93
N PRO A 310 -0.66 -12.68 -3.63
CA PRO A 310 0.10 -11.63 -2.93
C PRO A 310 0.03 -10.25 -3.59
N GLU A 311 -0.01 -10.21 -4.92
CA GLU A 311 -0.07 -9.00 -5.73
C GLU A 311 -1.37 -8.21 -5.50
N GLU A 312 -2.48 -8.91 -5.21
CA GLU A 312 -3.78 -8.27 -4.91
C GLU A 312 -3.72 -7.49 -3.59
N VAL A 313 -2.93 -7.96 -2.63
CA VAL A 313 -2.67 -7.25 -1.36
C VAL A 313 -1.67 -6.12 -1.58
N ALA A 314 -0.62 -6.37 -2.38
CA ALA A 314 0.42 -5.39 -2.66
C ALA A 314 -0.12 -4.14 -3.35
N ALA A 315 -1.06 -4.29 -4.29
CA ALA A 315 -1.70 -3.17 -4.98
C ALA A 315 -2.41 -2.21 -3.99
N VAL A 316 -3.13 -2.76 -3.01
CA VAL A 316 -3.82 -1.95 -1.98
C VAL A 316 -2.82 -1.30 -1.03
N ALA A 317 -1.76 -2.02 -0.64
CA ALA A 317 -0.70 -1.45 0.19
C ALA A 317 0.02 -0.29 -0.53
N ALA A 318 0.31 -0.43 -1.83
CA ALA A 318 0.91 0.61 -2.64
C ALA A 318 -0.02 1.82 -2.79
N PHE A 319 -1.33 1.61 -3.02
CA PHE A 319 -2.32 2.68 -3.07
C PHE A 319 -2.30 3.54 -1.81
N LEU A 320 -2.23 2.93 -0.63
CA LEU A 320 -2.17 3.63 0.66
C LEU A 320 -0.86 4.43 0.84
N CYS A 321 0.18 4.16 0.06
CA CYS A 321 1.42 4.92 0.04
C CYS A 321 1.39 6.07 -0.97
N LEU A 322 0.56 5.98 -2.01
CA LEU A 322 0.47 6.98 -3.09
C LEU A 322 -0.15 8.30 -2.62
N PRO A 323 0.21 9.44 -3.25
CA PRO A 323 -0.46 10.72 -3.03
C PRO A 323 -1.97 10.67 -3.34
N ALA A 324 -2.42 9.76 -4.20
CA ALA A 324 -3.84 9.48 -4.45
C ALA A 324 -4.64 9.14 -3.17
N SER A 325 -3.98 8.63 -2.12
CA SER A 325 -4.58 8.31 -0.83
C SER A 325 -4.36 9.41 0.23
N SER A 326 -4.04 10.64 -0.17
CA SER A 326 -3.71 11.76 0.73
C SER A 326 -4.79 12.06 1.78
N TYR A 327 -6.04 11.74 1.50
CA TYR A 327 -7.18 11.91 2.42
C TYR A 327 -7.65 10.60 3.09
N VAL A 328 -6.87 9.52 2.96
CA VAL A 328 -7.14 8.22 3.59
C VAL A 328 -6.15 8.01 4.73
N THR A 329 -6.66 8.04 5.97
CA THR A 329 -5.87 7.75 7.18
C THR A 329 -6.77 7.11 8.26
N GLY A 330 -6.18 6.28 9.11
CA GLY A 330 -6.85 5.56 10.19
C GLY A 330 -7.76 4.41 9.72
N GLN A 331 -7.70 4.04 8.44
CA GLN A 331 -8.59 3.04 7.85
C GLN A 331 -8.00 1.63 7.92
N VAL A 332 -8.90 0.64 7.96
CA VAL A 332 -8.57 -0.78 7.82
C VAL A 332 -9.28 -1.27 6.58
N ILE A 333 -8.52 -1.64 5.55
CA ILE A 333 -9.07 -2.11 4.27
C ILE A 333 -8.91 -3.63 4.22
N ALA A 334 -10.04 -4.35 4.16
CA ALA A 334 -10.05 -5.79 3.98
C ALA A 334 -9.80 -6.14 2.51
N VAL A 335 -8.90 -7.11 2.27
CA VAL A 335 -8.59 -7.66 0.94
C VAL A 335 -8.81 -9.16 1.01
N ASP A 336 -10.08 -9.57 0.90
CA ASP A 336 -10.53 -10.88 1.34
C ASP A 336 -11.57 -11.55 0.42
N GLY A 337 -11.77 -10.98 -0.78
CA GLY A 337 -12.77 -11.46 -1.73
C GLY A 337 -14.20 -11.44 -1.22
N GLY A 338 -14.51 -10.61 -0.21
CA GLY A 338 -15.83 -10.51 0.41
C GLY A 338 -16.06 -11.46 1.58
N ARG A 339 -15.02 -12.19 2.03
CA ARG A 339 -15.12 -13.20 3.08
C ARG A 339 -15.72 -12.71 4.39
N THR A 340 -15.38 -11.50 4.83
CA THR A 340 -15.82 -10.94 6.12
C THR A 340 -17.23 -10.33 6.08
N VAL A 341 -17.74 -10.02 4.89
CA VAL A 341 -19.08 -9.45 4.68
C VAL A 341 -20.08 -10.48 4.16
N ASN A 342 -19.62 -11.70 3.86
CA ASN A 342 -20.48 -12.80 3.43
C ASN A 342 -21.31 -13.32 4.62
N GLY A 343 -22.61 -13.05 4.59
CA GLY A 343 -23.58 -13.52 5.60
C GLY A 343 -24.03 -14.97 5.40
N ASN A 344 -23.69 -15.60 4.28
CA ASN A 344 -23.99 -17.00 3.99
C ASN A 344 -22.85 -17.87 4.53
N VAL A 345 -22.90 -18.20 5.82
CA VAL A 345 -22.01 -19.19 6.47
C VAL A 345 -22.83 -20.41 6.86
#